data_AF-A0A2V9F8N6-F1
#
_entry.id   AF-A0A2V9F8N6-F1
#
_cell.length_a   1.000
_cell.length_b   1.000
_cell.length_c   1.000
_cell.angle_alpha   90.00
_cell.angle_beta   90.00
_cell.angle_gamma   90.00
#
_symmetry.space_group_name_H-M   'P 1'
#
loop_
_entity.id
_entity.type
_entity.pdbx_description
1 polymer ?
#
loop_
_entity_poly.entity_id
_entity_poly.type
_entity_poly.pdbx_seq_one_letter_code
_entity_poly.pdbx_strand_id
1 'polypeptide(L)' 'MRSSYTDDSGNYRFSGLDPNADYELHAEKEGAKSPTRTVSSFDSRKDIVLNLKIEKKKS' A
#
# COMPACT_ATOMS: atom_id res chain seq x y z
N MET A 1 19.01 -12.94 3.52
CA MET A 1 17.79 -12.58 4.27
C MET A 1 17.87 -11.09 4.60
N ARG A 2 17.02 -10.25 4.00
CA ARG A 2 16.93 -8.82 4.36
C ARG A 2 15.55 -8.59 4.97
N SER A 3 15.54 -8.28 6.26
CA SER A 3 14.36 -7.90 7.02
C SER A 3 14.39 -6.39 7.21
N SER A 4 13.48 -5.68 6.53
CA SER A 4 13.27 -4.24 6.75
C SER A 4 12.17 -4.09 7.79
N TYR A 5 12.50 -3.46 8.92
CA TYR A 5 11.56 -3.14 9.98
C TYR A 5 10.81 -1.86 9.60
N THR A 6 9.48 -1.92 9.69
CA THR A 6 8.58 -0.78 9.48
C THR A 6 8.77 0.24 10.60
N ASP A 7 8.81 1.53 10.27
CA ASP A 7 8.88 2.62 11.24
C ASP A 7 7.55 2.71 12.04
N ASP A 8 7.60 3.18 13.29
CA ASP A 8 6.47 3.22 14.25
C ASP A 8 5.23 3.97 13.69
N SER A 9 5.46 4.80 12.67
CA SER A 9 4.44 5.56 11.93
C SER A 9 3.54 4.73 11.00
N GLY A 10 3.82 3.44 10.75
CA GLY A 10 3.00 2.59 9.88
C GLY A 10 3.18 2.85 8.38
N ASN A 11 4.31 3.46 7.99
CA ASN A 11 4.65 3.72 6.59
C ASN A 11 5.20 2.46 5.92
N TYR A 12 4.54 2.00 4.85
CA TYR A 12 4.98 0.85 4.07
C TYR A 12 5.49 1.29 2.70
N ARG A 13 6.67 0.81 2.27
CA ARG A 13 7.24 1.09 0.96
C ARG A 13 7.50 -0.21 0.20
N PHE A 14 6.82 -0.37 -0.91
CA PHE A 14 7.11 -1.43 -1.87
C PHE A 14 8.17 -0.91 -2.86
N SER A 15 9.31 -1.60 -2.96
CA SER A 15 10.38 -1.28 -3.92
C SER A 15 10.53 -2.41 -4.92
N GLY A 16 10.73 -2.08 -6.21
CA GLY A 16 10.91 -3.08 -7.27
C GLY A 16 9.60 -3.63 -7.83
N LEU A 17 8.51 -2.86 -7.75
CA LEU A 17 7.29 -3.16 -8.52
C LEU A 17 7.56 -2.94 -10.01
N ASP A 18 6.97 -3.78 -10.86
CA ASP A 18 7.07 -3.67 -12.31
C ASP A 18 6.21 -2.49 -12.78
N PRO A 19 6.77 -1.45 -13.41
CA PRO A 19 5.98 -0.33 -13.90
C PRO A 19 5.01 -0.71 -15.02
N ASN A 20 5.10 -1.91 -15.59
CA ASN A 20 4.19 -2.41 -16.64
C ASN A 20 3.09 -3.33 -16.11
N ALA A 21 3.03 -3.55 -14.80
CA ALA A 21 1.98 -4.36 -14.18
C ALA A 21 0.95 -3.49 -13.44
N ASP A 22 -0.28 -3.96 -13.41
CA ASP A 22 -1.33 -3.37 -12.58
C ASP A 22 -1.33 -4.04 -11.20
N TYR A 23 -1.42 -3.24 -10.15
CA TYR A 23 -1.39 -3.68 -8.75
C TYR A 23 -2.62 -3.18 -7.99
N GLU A 24 -3.18 -4.03 -7.15
CA GLU A 24 -4.23 -3.64 -6.21
C GLU A 24 -3.68 -3.70 -4.78
N LEU A 25 -3.69 -2.57 -4.09
CA LEU A 25 -3.17 -2.42 -2.75
C LEU A 25 -4.31 -2.11 -1.77
N HIS A 26 -4.38 -2.87 -0.68
CA HIS A 26 -5.24 -2.58 0.46
C HIS A 26 -4.46 -2.89 1.74
N ALA A 27 -4.78 -2.17 2.81
CA ALA A 27 -4.18 -2.38 4.12
C ALA A 27 -5.21 -3.02 5.04
N GLU A 28 -4.81 -4.05 5.80
CA GLU A 28 -5.64 -4.70 6.80
C GLU A 28 -4.96 -4.66 8.17
N LYS A 29 -5.73 -4.33 9.21
CA LYS A 29 -5.24 -4.27 10.58
C LYS A 29 -6.37 -4.58 11.56
N GLU A 30 -6.16 -5.54 12.45
CA GLU A 30 -7.09 -5.90 13.55
C GLU A 30 -8.55 -6.11 13.09
N GLY A 31 -8.76 -6.74 11.93
CA GLY A 31 -10.10 -6.99 11.37
C GLY A 31 -10.74 -5.80 10.65
N ALA A 32 -10.04 -4.67 10.53
CA ALA A 32 -10.44 -3.54 9.69
C ALA A 32 -9.61 -3.50 8.40
N LYS A 33 -10.24 -3.10 7.30
CA LYS A 33 -9.61 -2.98 5.97
C LYS A 33 -9.72 -1.57 5.42
N SER A 34 -8.70 -1.11 4.71
CA SER A 34 -8.74 0.14 3.95
C SER A 34 -9.49 -0.06 2.63
N PRO A 35 -9.85 1.04 1.95
CA PRO A 35 -10.22 0.98 0.54
C PRO A 35 -9.09 0.37 -0.30
N THR A 36 -9.46 -0.42 -1.31
CA THR A 36 -8.53 -0.92 -2.33
C THR A 36 -8.12 0.24 -3.23
N ARG A 37 -6.82 0.38 -3.47
CA ARG A 37 -6.26 1.32 -4.44
C ARG A 37 -5.60 0.56 -5.55
N THR A 38 -6.01 0.84 -6.78
CA THR A 38 -5.40 0.29 -7.97
C THR A 38 -4.32 1.23 -8.46
N VAL A 39 -3.15 0.68 -8.69
CA VAL A 39 -2.03 1.29 -9.39
C VAL A 39 -1.97 0.61 -10.74
N SER A 40 -2.06 1.39 -11.81
CA SER A 40 -1.92 0.84 -13.14
C SER A 40 -0.56 1.19 -13.72
N SER A 41 -0.08 0.33 -14.61
CA SER A 41 1.10 0.59 -15.42
C SER A 41 1.03 1.86 -16.28
N PHE A 42 -0.19 2.33 -16.58
CA PHE A 42 -0.41 3.60 -17.25
C PHE A 42 -0.06 4.81 -16.36
N ASP A 43 0.15 4.59 -15.07
CA ASP A 43 0.53 5.63 -14.12
C ASP A 43 2.02 5.96 -14.28
N SER A 44 2.30 7.09 -14.92
CA SER A 44 3.67 7.55 -15.18
C SER A 44 4.41 8.10 -13.95
N ARG A 45 3.82 8.03 -12.75
CA ARG A 45 4.45 8.51 -11.52
C ARG A 45 5.60 7.58 -11.13
N LYS A 46 6.81 8.15 -11.04
CA LYS A 46 8.02 7.46 -10.56
C LYS A 46 7.91 7.01 -9.10
N ASP A 47 7.20 7.79 -8.28
CA ASP A 47 6.91 7.46 -6.89
C ASP A 47 5.40 7.52 -6.66
N ILE A 48 4.82 6.37 -6.35
CA ILE A 48 3.39 6.25 -6.07
C ILE A 48 3.20 6.21 -4.55
N VAL A 49 2.83 7.37 -4.00
CA VAL A 49 2.53 7.49 -2.58
C VAL A 49 1.04 7.22 -2.36
N LEU A 50 0.72 6.06 -1.78
CA LEU A 50 -0.64 5.66 -1.47
C LEU A 50 -0.91 5.82 0.03
N ASN A 51 -1.86 6.70 0.37
CA ASN A 51 -2.39 6.80 1.71
C ASN A 51 -3.50 5.77 1.90
N LEU A 52 -3.19 4.65 2.54
CA LEU A 52 -4.11 3.58 2.89
C LEU A 52 -4.60 3.78 4.32
N LYS A 53 -5.62 4.63 4.50
CA LYS A 53 -6.24 4.83 5.80
C LYS A 53 -7.20 3.68 6.09
N ILE A 54 -6.93 2.93 7.15
CA ILE A 54 -7.83 1.88 7.64
C ILE A 54 -8.90 2.58 8.48
N GLU A 55 -10.12 2.62 7.96
CA GLU A 55 -11.25 3.06 8.76
C GLU A 55 -11.68 1.89 9.64
N LYS A 56 -11.48 2.01 10.96
CA LYS A 56 -12.09 1.07 11.90
C LYS A 56 -13.59 1.16 11.69
N LYS A 57 -14.18 0.11 11.09
CA LYS A 57 -15.62 -0.07 11.09
C LYS A 57 -16.01 -0.13 12.57
N LYS A 58 -16.58 0.95 13.09
CA LYS A 58 -17.21 0.94 14.42
C LYS A 58 -18.30 -0.13 14.32
N SER A 59 -18.08 -1.25 15.01
CA SER A 59 -19.10 -2.27 15.18
C SER A 59 -20.26 -1.74 16.00
#